data_AF-A0AAW8AU38-F1
#
_entry.id   AF-A0AAW8AU38-F1
#
_cell.length_a   1.000
_cell.length_b   1.000
_cell.length_c   1.000
_cell.angle_alpha   90.00
_cell.angle_beta   90.00
_cell.angle_gamma   90.00
#
_symmetry.space_group_name_H-M   'P 1'
#
loop_
_entity.id
_entity.type
_entity.pdbx_description
1 polymer ?
#
loop_
_entity_poly.entity_id
_entity_poly.type
_entity_poly.pdbx_seq_one_letter_code
_entity_poly.pdbx_strand_id
1 'polypeptide(L)' 'MIKKRELAKPSPEMEAFINGANEETTQKLDSKAPRKFKTHTIPMNEYEYQLLTELAEKYGQTHNGIIRFALKRLKEE' A
#
# COMPACT_ATOMS: atom_id res chain seq x y z
N MET A 1 -30.25 -7.31 -47.69
CA MET A 1 -30.88 -7.66 -46.40
C MET A 1 -29.81 -8.22 -45.48
N ILE A 2 -29.46 -7.54 -44.38
CA ILE A 2 -28.45 -8.00 -43.43
C ILE A 2 -29.15 -8.78 -42.32
N LYS A 3 -28.87 -10.09 -42.22
CA LYS A 3 -29.38 -10.95 -41.15
C LYS A 3 -28.75 -10.50 -39.83
N LYS A 4 -29.56 -9.99 -38.90
CA LYS A 4 -29.12 -9.68 -37.53
C LYS A 4 -28.69 -10.99 -36.85
N ARG A 5 -27.46 -11.03 -36.34
CA ARG A 5 -26.99 -12.14 -35.50
C ARG A 5 -27.65 -12.00 -34.14
N GLU A 6 -28.34 -13.05 -33.69
CA GLU A 6 -28.85 -13.11 -32.33
C GLU A 6 -27.67 -13.22 -31.37
N LEU A 7 -27.64 -12.31 -30.38
CA LEU A 7 -26.66 -12.31 -29.31
C LEU A 7 -27.00 -13.48 -28.38
N ALA A 8 -26.26 -14.59 -28.54
CA ALA A 8 -26.32 -15.68 -27.59
C ALA A 8 -25.95 -15.14 -26.21
N LYS A 9 -26.78 -15.41 -25.20
CA LYS A 9 -26.48 -15.07 -23.81
C LYS A 9 -25.14 -15.73 -23.44
N PRO A 10 -24.23 -15.03 -22.75
CA PRO A 10 -22.97 -15.61 -22.31
C PRO A 10 -23.26 -16.86 -21.48
N SER A 11 -22.46 -17.91 -21.67
CA SER A 11 -22.59 -19.12 -20.87
C SER A 11 -22.28 -18.80 -19.41
N PRO A 12 -22.81 -19.57 -18.44
CA PRO A 12 -22.51 -19.39 -17.01
C PRO A 12 -21.00 -19.41 -16.71
N GLU A 13 -20.24 -20.16 -17.52
CA GLU A 13 -18.78 -20.27 -17.45
C GLU A 13 -18.08 -18.98 -17.89
N MET A 14 -18.65 -18.29 -18.88
CA MET A 14 -18.17 -16.99 -19.36
C MET A 14 -18.53 -15.88 -18.38
N GLU A 15 -19.71 -15.94 -17.75
CA GLU A 15 -20.07 -15.01 -16.65
C GLU A 15 -19.19 -15.23 -15.41
N ALA A 16 -18.87 -16.48 -15.05
CA ALA A 16 -17.93 -16.78 -13.98
C ALA A 16 -16.51 -16.27 -14.27
N PHE A 17 -16.06 -16.36 -15.54
CA PHE A 17 -14.78 -15.80 -15.98
C PHE A 17 -14.76 -14.27 -15.93
N ILE A 18 -15.84 -13.61 -16.34
CA ILE A 18 -15.99 -12.14 -16.30
C ILE A 18 -16.08 -11.63 -14.85
N ASN A 19 -16.76 -12.36 -13.97
CA ASN A 19 -16.92 -11.98 -12.56
C ASN A 19 -15.70 -12.32 -11.68
N GLY A 20 -14.93 -13.36 -12.03
CA GLY A 20 -13.74 -13.76 -11.26
C GLY A 20 -12.57 -12.77 -11.33
N ALA A 21 -12.56 -11.87 -12.32
CA ALA A 21 -11.54 -10.82 -12.43
C ALA A 21 -11.77 -9.63 -11.48
N ASN A 22 -12.97 -9.53 -10.88
CA ASN A 22 -13.36 -8.41 -10.03
C ASN A 22 -13.30 -8.71 -8.53
N GLU A 23 -12.80 -9.91 -8.16
CA GLU A 23 -12.38 -10.17 -6.80
C GLU A 23 -11.06 -9.44 -6.56
N GLU A 24 -11.16 -8.13 -6.28
CA GLU A 24 -10.13 -7.41 -5.54
C GLU A 24 -9.94 -8.15 -4.21
N THR A 25 -9.05 -9.13 -4.23
CA THR A 25 -8.55 -9.79 -3.04
C THR A 25 -7.90 -8.68 -2.24
N THR A 26 -8.65 -8.13 -1.28
CA THR A 26 -8.17 -7.22 -0.27
C THR A 26 -7.15 -8.00 0.54
N GLN A 27 -5.91 -8.03 0.04
CA GLN A 27 -4.81 -8.71 0.69
C GLN A 27 -4.69 -8.10 2.07
N LYS A 28 -4.95 -8.93 3.08
CA LYS A 28 -4.86 -8.53 4.48
C LYS A 28 -3.40 -8.14 4.74
N LEU A 29 -3.17 -6.84 4.92
CA LEU A 29 -1.85 -6.30 5.19
C LEU A 29 -1.35 -6.82 6.54
N ASP A 30 -0.22 -7.53 6.54
CA ASP A 30 0.42 -8.01 7.76
C ASP A 30 1.35 -6.94 8.36
N SER A 31 1.08 -6.57 9.61
CA SER A 31 1.86 -5.58 10.36
C SER A 31 3.25 -6.08 10.79
N LYS A 32 3.48 -7.40 10.75
CA LYS A 32 4.77 -8.04 11.08
C LYS A 32 5.58 -8.44 9.85
N ALA A 33 5.09 -8.13 8.64
CA ALA A 33 5.77 -8.47 7.41
C ALA A 33 7.20 -7.89 7.34
N PRO A 34 8.13 -8.57 6.65
CA PRO A 34 9.49 -8.06 6.46
C PRO A 34 9.51 -6.69 5.77
N ARG A 35 10.39 -5.80 6.24
CA ARG A 35 10.53 -4.42 5.72
C ARG A 35 11.37 -4.36 4.44
N LYS A 36 11.05 -5.20 3.45
CA LYS A 36 11.74 -5.27 2.14
C LYS A 36 10.89 -4.76 0.98
N PHE A 37 9.69 -4.26 1.26
CA PHE A 37 8.71 -3.91 0.22
C PHE A 37 9.14 -2.71 -0.63
N LYS A 38 9.48 -1.57 -0.01
CA LYS A 38 9.96 -0.36 -0.70
C LYS A 38 10.94 0.44 0.15
N THR A 39 11.86 1.12 -0.52
CA THR A 39 12.80 2.09 0.06
C THR A 39 12.38 3.51 -0.36
N HIS A 40 12.51 4.48 0.54
CA HIS A 40 12.28 5.90 0.25
C HIS A 40 13.53 6.71 0.59
N THR A 41 13.82 7.69 -0.27
CA THR A 41 14.84 8.72 -0.02
C THR A 41 14.09 10.01 0.24
N ILE A 42 14.39 10.66 1.37
CA ILE A 42 13.72 11.88 1.79
C ILE A 42 14.76 13.00 1.78
N PRO A 43 14.67 13.99 0.87
CA PRO A 43 15.48 15.18 0.97
C PRO A 43 15.03 15.99 2.20
N MET A 44 15.98 16.50 2.97
CA MET A 44 15.73 17.25 4.19
C MET A 44 16.56 18.54 4.18
N ASN A 45 16.02 19.58 4.80
CA ASN A 45 16.82 20.73 5.19
C ASN A 45 17.58 20.46 6.51
N GLU A 46 18.48 21.38 6.88
CA GLU A 46 19.31 21.21 8.08
C GLU A 46 18.48 21.11 9.37
N TYR A 47 17.45 21.94 9.50
CA TYR A 47 16.56 21.94 10.67
C TYR A 47 15.84 20.59 10.84
N GLU A 48 15.27 20.06 9.76
CA GLU A 48 14.58 18.76 9.75
C GLU A 48 15.52 17.61 10.12
N TYR A 49 16.76 17.66 9.62
CA TYR A 49 17.76 16.64 9.92
C TYR A 49 18.25 16.69 11.38
N GLN A 50 18.45 17.89 11.93
CA GLN A 50 18.80 18.07 13.34
C GLN A 50 17.68 17.55 14.24
N LEU A 51 16.42 17.92 13.96
CA LEU A 51 15.26 17.42 14.70
C LEU A 51 15.18 15.88 14.67
N LEU A 52 15.41 15.26 13.51
CA LEU A 52 15.42 13.81 13.37
C LEU A 52 16.51 13.15 14.21
N THR A 53 17.70 13.76 14.25
CA THR A 53 18.85 13.27 15.02
C THR A 53 18.59 13.37 16.52
N GLU A 54 18.08 14.50 17.01
CA GLU A 54 17.72 14.69 18.41
C GLU A 54 16.65 13.68 18.87
N LEU A 55 15.62 13.45 18.04
CA LEU A 55 14.59 12.46 18.33
C LEU A 55 15.17 11.03 18.33
N ALA A 56 16.06 10.71 17.39
CA ALA A 56 16.72 9.42 17.31
C ALA A 56 17.53 9.13 18.58
N GLU A 57 18.30 10.10 19.07
CA GLU A 57 19.05 10.00 20.32
C GLU A 57 18.12 9.86 21.52
N LYS A 58 17.10 10.72 21.63
CA LYS A 58 16.15 10.73 22.75
C LYS A 58 15.43 9.40 22.93
N TYR A 59 15.03 8.75 21.84
CA TYR A 59 14.31 7.47 21.88
C TYR A 59 15.22 6.25 21.67
N GLY A 60 16.53 6.44 21.49
CA GLY A 60 17.48 5.36 21.21
C GLY A 60 17.13 4.55 19.95
N GLN A 61 16.57 5.21 18.94
CA GLN A 61 16.15 4.56 17.69
C GLN A 61 16.94 5.07 16.49
N THR A 62 17.00 4.27 15.43
CA THR A 62 17.50 4.75 14.13
C THR A 62 16.58 5.83 13.55
N HIS A 63 17.11 6.67 12.65
CA HIS A 63 16.33 7.69 11.93
C HIS A 63 15.08 7.09 11.26
N ASN A 64 15.25 5.95 10.58
CA ASN A 64 14.15 5.21 9.97
C ASN A 64 13.16 4.64 11.01
N GLY A 65 13.59 4.39 12.23
CA GLY A 65 12.72 4.00 13.36
C GLY A 65 11.80 5.15 13.77
N ILE A 66 12.38 6.34 13.97
CA ILE A 66 11.64 7.56 14.32
C ILE A 66 10.61 7.92 13.25
N ILE A 67 10.98 7.89 11.97
CA ILE A 67 10.05 8.18 10.87
C ILE A 67 8.85 7.21 10.90
N ARG A 68 9.10 5.91 11.15
CA ARG A 68 8.02 4.92 11.27
C ARG A 68 7.17 5.11 12.52
N PHE A 69 7.78 5.52 13.63
CA PHE A 69 7.07 5.84 14.85
C PHE A 69 6.14 7.03 14.65
N ALA A 70 6.60 8.10 13.99
CA ALA A 70 5.79 9.26 13.64
C ALA A 70 4.58 8.87 12.77
N LEU A 71 4.79 8.04 11.73
CA LEU A 71 3.70 7.56 10.88
C LEU A 71 2.63 6.78 11.66
N LYS A 72 3.04 5.94 12.63
CA LYS A 72 2.09 5.21 13.48
C LYS A 72 1.34 6.14 14.40
N ARG A 73 2.04 7.09 15.02
CA ARG A 73 1.45 8.06 15.95
C ARG A 73 0.42 8.95 15.28
N LEU A 74 0.72 9.44 14.07
CA LEU A 74 -0.22 10.24 13.27
C LEU A 74 -1.47 9.48 12.80
N LYS A 75 -1.43 8.14 12.79
CA LYS A 75 -2.59 7.30 12.48
C LYS A 75 -3.48 7.07 13.72
N GLU A 76 -2.89 7.12 14.91
CA GLU A 76 -3.58 6.91 16.18
C GLU A 76 -4.24 8.20 16.71
N GLU A 77 -3.81 9.38 16.22
CA GLU A 77 -4.53 10.67 16.31
C GLU A 77 -5.76 10.71 15.39
#